data_AF-A0A416TYX9-F1
#
_entry.id   AF-A0A416TYX9-F1
#
_cell.length_a   1.000
_cell.length_b   1.000
_cell.length_c   1.000
_cell.angle_alpha   90.00
_cell.angle_beta   90.00
_cell.angle_gamma   90.00
#
_symmetry.space_group_name_H-M   'P 1'
#
loop_
_entity.id
_entity.type
_entity.pdbx_description
1 polymer ?
#
loop_
_entity_poly.entity_id
_entity_poly.type
_entity_poly.pdbx_seq_one_letter_code
_entity_poly.pdbx_strand_id
1 'polypeptide(L)'
;MVYNMDYLYGTFSDEQIKNAACLMHKNIHRLLLYKDKLVTDRIFNSDDDFKKYFEDILFKFGGLNTLLGYPNDMLLLISTLQAAYDLIDSPKYSYRIFRKAILDSHGYIKAMLEEVNSHAKPINS
;
A
#
# COMPACT_ATOMS: atom_id res chain seq x y z
N MET A 1 15.20 7.74 20.68
CA MET A 1 15.66 6.43 20.19
C MET A 1 15.32 6.39 18.71
N VAL A 2 16.32 6.20 17.84
CA VAL A 2 16.09 5.96 16.41
C VAL A 2 15.69 4.49 16.32
N TYR A 3 14.48 4.21 15.84
CA TYR A 3 14.09 2.83 15.56
C TYR A 3 14.54 2.53 14.12
N ASN A 4 15.21 1.41 13.93
CA ASN A 4 15.63 0.96 12.61
C ASN A 4 14.78 -0.26 12.27
N MET A 5 14.17 -0.28 11.09
CA MET A 5 13.42 -1.44 10.62
C MET A 5 14.38 -2.42 9.96
N ASP A 6 14.50 -3.62 10.51
CA ASP A 6 15.33 -4.67 9.95
C ASP A 6 14.72 -5.22 8.64
N TYR A 7 15.59 -5.59 7.71
CA TYR A 7 15.24 -6.23 6.45
C TYR A 7 16.32 -7.24 6.04
N LEU A 8 16.09 -8.01 4.96
CA LEU A 8 16.96 -9.11 4.52
C LEU A 8 18.46 -8.79 4.44
N TYR A 9 18.84 -7.55 4.11
CA TYR A 9 20.23 -7.14 3.89
C TYR A 9 20.73 -6.04 4.83
N GLY A 10 19.99 -5.70 5.90
CA GLY A 10 20.41 -4.70 6.87
C GLY A 10 19.24 -3.97 7.54
N THR A 11 19.37 -2.65 7.68
CA THR A 11 18.36 -1.80 8.33
C THR A 11 17.96 -0.58 7.50
N PHE A 12 16.70 -0.18 7.56
CA PHE A 12 16.23 1.12 7.11
C PHE A 12 16.13 2.10 8.28
N SER A 13 16.44 3.39 8.02
CA SER A 13 16.20 4.45 8.99
C SER A 13 14.73 4.83 9.08
N ASP A 14 14.31 5.41 10.21
CA ASP A 14 12.96 5.99 10.41
C ASP A 14 12.54 6.92 9.26
N GLU A 15 13.47 7.75 8.75
CA GLU A 15 13.18 8.66 7.63
C GLU A 15 12.93 7.90 6.33
N GLN A 16 13.71 6.87 6.04
CA GLN A 16 13.50 6.02 4.87
C GLN A 16 12.13 5.32 4.94
N ILE A 17 11.76 4.79 6.10
CA ILE A 17 10.47 4.13 6.34
C ILE A 17 9.31 5.12 6.17
N LYS A 18 9.40 6.30 6.79
CA LYS A 18 8.37 7.34 6.67
C LYS A 18 8.20 7.81 5.23
N ASN A 19 9.30 8.02 4.51
CA ASN A 19 9.25 8.43 3.11
C ASN A 19 8.65 7.33 2.23
N ALA A 20 9.01 6.06 2.48
CA ALA A 20 8.44 4.91 1.79
C ALA A 20 6.92 4.81 2.03
N ALA A 21 6.46 4.88 3.30
CA ALA A 21 5.04 4.84 3.64
C ALA A 21 4.25 5.97 2.94
N CYS A 22 4.78 7.19 2.94
CA CYS A 22 4.17 8.32 2.23
C CYS A 22 4.03 8.06 0.72
N LEU A 23 5.06 7.50 0.08
CA LEU A 23 5.02 7.16 -1.34
C LEU A 23 4.04 6.01 -1.62
N MET A 24 4.01 4.98 -0.78
CA MET A 24 3.06 3.87 -0.90
C MET A 24 1.62 4.37 -0.80
N HIS A 25 1.31 5.22 0.19
CA HIS A 25 0.01 5.86 0.33
C HIS A 25 -0.38 6.68 -0.90
N LYS A 26 0.53 7.50 -1.43
CA LYS A 26 0.28 8.28 -2.66
C LYS A 26 -0.02 7.38 -3.85
N ASN A 27 0.72 6.28 -3.98
CA ASN A 27 0.55 5.35 -5.09
C ASN A 27 -0.83 4.68 -5.07
N ILE A 28 -1.22 4.11 -3.93
CA ILE A 28 -2.54 3.46 -3.83
C ILE A 28 -3.68 4.49 -3.86
N HIS A 29 -3.49 5.70 -3.33
CA HIS A 29 -4.49 6.76 -3.40
C HIS A 29 -4.78 7.16 -4.85
N ARG A 30 -3.75 7.18 -5.71
CA ARG A 30 -3.92 7.47 -7.14
C ARG A 30 -4.85 6.47 -7.84
N LEU A 31 -4.96 5.23 -7.35
CA LEU A 31 -5.90 4.23 -7.87
C LEU A 31 -7.37 4.60 -7.59
N LEU A 32 -7.66 5.24 -6.46
CA LEU A 32 -9.00 5.74 -6.14
C LEU A 32 -9.43 6.84 -7.11
N LEU A 33 -8.54 7.81 -7.33
CA LEU A 33 -8.87 9.02 -8.08
C LEU A 33 -9.29 8.72 -9.53
N TYR A 34 -8.75 7.68 -10.15
CA TYR A 34 -9.10 7.34 -11.54
C TYR A 34 -10.53 6.84 -11.70
N LYS A 35 -11.06 6.10 -10.72
CA LYS A 35 -12.41 5.53 -10.77
C LYS A 35 -13.45 6.44 -10.10
N ASP A 36 -13.02 7.56 -9.50
CA ASP A 36 -13.92 8.54 -8.92
C ASP A 36 -14.54 9.43 -10.00
N LYS A 37 -15.88 9.47 -10.03
CA LYS A 37 -16.64 10.23 -11.03
C LYS A 37 -16.55 11.74 -10.84
N LEU A 38 -16.08 12.20 -9.68
CA LEU A 38 -15.94 13.63 -9.36
C LEU A 38 -14.57 14.19 -9.79
N VAL A 39 -13.61 13.33 -10.11
CA VAL A 39 -12.29 13.74 -10.59
C VAL A 39 -12.39 14.00 -12.09
N THR A 40 -12.29 15.27 -12.47
CA THR A 40 -12.37 15.71 -13.88
C THR A 40 -11.02 15.70 -14.58
N ASP A 41 -9.92 15.72 -13.83
CA ASP A 41 -8.57 15.71 -14.38
C ASP A 41 -8.17 14.31 -14.83
N ARG A 42 -7.64 14.19 -16.05
CA ARG A 42 -7.12 12.93 -16.56
C ARG A 42 -5.83 12.56 -15.83
N ILE A 43 -5.93 11.60 -14.91
CA ILE A 43 -4.78 11.04 -14.17
C ILE A 43 -4.06 9.94 -14.97
N PHE A 44 -4.82 9.22 -15.82
CA PHE A 44 -4.36 8.19 -16.74
C PHE A 44 -4.99 8.45 -18.11
N ASN A 45 -4.29 8.07 -19.20
CA ASN A 45 -4.80 8.32 -20.55
C ASN A 45 -5.78 7.24 -21.02
N SER A 46 -5.76 6.07 -20.38
CA SER A 46 -6.60 4.92 -20.73
C SER A 46 -6.78 3.96 -19.54
N ASP A 47 -7.73 3.02 -19.66
CA ASP A 47 -7.87 1.93 -18.69
C ASP A 47 -6.65 1.00 -18.70
N ASP A 48 -5.97 0.83 -19.84
CA ASP A 48 -4.73 0.05 -19.93
C ASP A 48 -3.58 0.71 -19.18
N ASP A 49 -3.43 2.04 -19.28
CA ASP A 49 -2.44 2.80 -18.51
C ASP A 49 -2.69 2.66 -17.00
N PHE A 50 -3.96 2.70 -16.60
CA PHE A 50 -4.36 2.49 -15.21
C PHE A 50 -4.02 1.07 -14.72
N LYS A 51 -4.32 0.04 -15.50
CA LYS A 51 -4.00 -1.35 -15.15
C LYS A 51 -2.50 -1.59 -15.05
N LYS A 52 -1.71 -1.11 -16.01
CA LYS A 52 -0.23 -1.18 -15.96
C LYS A 52 0.32 -0.52 -14.71
N TYR A 53 -0.20 0.66 -14.35
CA TYR A 53 0.19 1.33 -13.12
C TYR A 53 -0.15 0.52 -11.86
N PHE A 54 -1.30 -0.16 -11.86
CA PHE A 54 -1.69 -1.00 -10.74
C PHE A 54 -0.81 -2.27 -10.65
N GLU A 55 -0.54 -2.94 -11.78
CA GLU A 55 0.42 -4.05 -11.85
C GLU A 55 1.82 -3.64 -11.35
N ASP A 56 2.29 -2.45 -11.72
CA ASP A 56 3.56 -1.91 -11.24
C ASP A 56 3.58 -1.72 -9.71
N ILE A 57 2.45 -1.31 -9.10
CA ILE A 57 2.32 -1.22 -7.64
C ILE A 57 2.43 -2.60 -7.02
N LEU A 58 1.68 -3.59 -7.53
CA LEU A 58 1.71 -4.96 -7.03
C LEU A 58 3.10 -5.57 -7.15
N PHE A 59 3.78 -5.37 -8.29
CA PHE A 59 5.15 -5.81 -8.52
C PHE A 59 6.12 -5.22 -7.50
N LYS A 60 6.08 -3.90 -7.30
CA LYS A 60 6.94 -3.21 -6.32
C LYS A 60 6.67 -3.70 -4.89
N PHE A 61 5.41 -3.90 -4.53
CA PHE A 61 5.04 -4.38 -3.20
C PHE A 61 5.45 -5.83 -2.98
N GLY A 62 5.37 -6.70 -4.00
CA GLY A 62 5.93 -8.05 -3.96
C GLY A 62 7.44 -8.07 -3.74
N GLY A 63 8.17 -7.16 -4.39
CA GLY A 63 9.61 -6.96 -4.13
C GLY A 63 9.89 -6.53 -2.69
N LEU A 64 9.14 -5.55 -2.18
CA LEU A 64 9.27 -5.10 -0.79
C LEU A 64 8.89 -6.19 0.22
N ASN A 65 7.88 -7.03 -0.09
CA ASN A 65 7.48 -8.16 0.74
C ASN A 65 8.63 -9.13 0.96
N THR A 66 9.34 -9.44 -0.12
CA THR A 66 10.54 -10.26 -0.07
C THR A 66 11.59 -9.56 0.78
N LEU A 67 11.88 -8.28 0.50
CA LEU A 67 12.90 -7.50 1.20
C LEU A 67 12.70 -7.46 2.72
N LEU A 68 11.45 -7.35 3.19
CA LEU A 68 11.08 -7.27 4.60
C LEU A 68 10.92 -8.65 5.27
N GLY A 69 11.16 -9.76 4.56
CA GLY A 69 11.03 -11.11 5.14
C GLY A 69 9.59 -11.55 5.35
N TYR A 70 8.68 -11.15 4.45
CA TYR A 70 7.28 -11.60 4.41
C TYR A 70 6.43 -11.25 5.64
N PRO A 71 6.32 -9.97 6.05
CA PRO A 71 5.50 -9.58 7.19
C PRO A 71 3.99 -9.78 6.93
N ASN A 72 3.24 -10.13 7.98
CA ASN A 72 1.80 -10.43 7.89
C ASN A 72 0.97 -9.29 7.28
N ASP A 73 1.27 -8.04 7.62
CA ASP A 73 0.54 -6.89 7.08
C ASP A 73 0.77 -6.71 5.58
N MET A 74 1.94 -7.10 5.06
CA MET A 74 2.22 -7.07 3.62
C MET A 74 1.42 -8.15 2.87
N LEU A 75 1.24 -9.33 3.47
CA LEU A 75 0.35 -10.36 2.93
C LEU A 75 -1.08 -9.83 2.79
N LEU A 76 -1.60 -9.17 3.83
CA LEU A 76 -2.93 -8.56 3.80
C LEU A 76 -3.02 -7.42 2.76
N LEU A 77 -1.99 -6.57 2.69
CA LEU A 77 -1.90 -5.49 1.70
C LEU A 77 -1.93 -6.01 0.26
N ILE A 78 -1.05 -6.95 -0.09
CA ILE A 78 -0.92 -7.45 -1.46
C ILE A 78 -2.17 -8.25 -1.86
N SER A 79 -2.68 -9.11 -0.98
CA SER A 79 -3.90 -9.88 -1.28
C SER A 79 -5.12 -8.98 -1.49
N THR A 80 -5.27 -7.93 -0.67
CA THR A 80 -6.36 -6.95 -0.82
C THR A 80 -6.23 -6.15 -2.12
N LEU A 81 -5.02 -5.72 -2.47
CA LEU A 81 -4.77 -5.00 -3.71
C LEU A 81 -4.97 -5.90 -4.94
N GLN A 82 -4.57 -7.17 -4.89
CA GLN A 82 -4.83 -8.13 -5.98
C GLN A 82 -6.33 -8.33 -6.17
N ALA A 83 -7.09 -8.51 -5.09
CA ALA A 83 -8.55 -8.63 -5.18
C ALA A 83 -9.20 -7.36 -5.76
N ALA A 84 -8.67 -6.18 -5.44
CA ALA A 84 -9.12 -4.92 -6.03
C ALA A 84 -8.76 -4.81 -7.51
N TYR A 85 -7.61 -5.34 -7.93
CA TYR A 85 -7.20 -5.42 -9.33
C TYR A 85 -8.15 -6.32 -10.13
N ASP A 86 -8.38 -7.55 -9.64
CA ASP A 86 -9.26 -8.54 -10.27
C ASP A 86 -10.71 -8.03 -10.41
N LEU A 87 -11.15 -7.17 -9.49
CA LEU A 87 -12.49 -6.58 -9.51
C LEU A 87 -12.68 -5.63 -10.71
N ILE A 88 -11.65 -4.96 -11.21
CA ILE A 88 -11.75 -3.89 -12.23
C ILE A 88 -12.47 -4.37 -13.49
N ASP A 89 -12.14 -5.58 -13.96
CA ASP A 89 -12.73 -6.18 -15.16
C ASP A 89 -13.90 -7.12 -14.85
N SER A 90 -14.25 -7.25 -13.57
CA SER A 90 -15.32 -8.14 -13.15
C SER A 90 -16.68 -7.59 -13.60
N PRO A 91 -17.60 -8.43 -14.10
CA PRO A 91 -18.99 -8.03 -14.32
C PRO A 91 -19.70 -7.63 -13.02
N LYS A 92 -19.10 -7.94 -11.86
CA LYS A 92 -19.59 -7.56 -10.53
C LYS A 92 -18.89 -6.31 -9.98
N TYR A 93 -18.21 -5.53 -10.81
CA TYR A 93 -17.49 -4.33 -10.38
C TYR A 93 -18.40 -3.41 -9.56
N SER A 94 -17.90 -2.99 -8.40
CA SER A 94 -18.55 -2.02 -7.54
C SER A 94 -17.51 -1.05 -7.03
N TYR A 95 -17.67 0.24 -7.38
CA TYR A 95 -16.78 1.29 -6.87
C TYR A 95 -16.72 1.30 -5.34
N ARG A 96 -17.82 0.97 -4.65
CA ARG A 96 -17.85 0.87 -3.18
C ARG A 96 -16.90 -0.22 -2.68
N ILE A 97 -16.89 -1.39 -3.31
CA ILE A 97 -16.02 -2.51 -2.93
C ILE A 97 -14.57 -2.18 -3.27
N PHE A 98 -14.31 -1.67 -4.48
CA PHE A 98 -13.00 -1.21 -4.90
C PHE A 98 -12.42 -0.16 -3.95
N ARG A 99 -13.20 0.89 -3.65
CA ARG A 99 -12.81 1.97 -2.74
C ARG A 99 -12.49 1.44 -1.35
N LYS A 100 -13.32 0.53 -0.82
CA LYS A 100 -13.06 -0.09 0.47
C LYS A 100 -11.73 -0.83 0.48
N ALA A 101 -11.43 -1.63 -0.54
CA ALA A 101 -10.17 -2.36 -0.63
C ALA A 101 -8.94 -1.44 -0.65
N ILE A 102 -9.00 -0.31 -1.38
CA ILE A 102 -7.90 0.66 -1.36
C ILE A 102 -7.75 1.34 0.02
N LEU A 103 -8.86 1.64 0.71
CA LEU A 103 -8.80 2.21 2.07
C LEU A 103 -8.28 1.21 3.11
N ASP A 104 -8.70 -0.05 3.03
CA ASP A 104 -8.17 -1.12 3.89
C ASP A 104 -6.64 -1.27 3.63
N SER A 105 -6.20 -1.13 2.37
CA SER A 105 -4.78 -1.09 1.99
C SER A 105 -4.00 0.09 2.61
N HIS A 106 -4.60 1.28 2.73
CA HIS A 106 -4.01 2.37 3.51
C HIS A 106 -3.83 1.96 4.98
N GLY A 107 -4.81 1.27 5.57
CA GLY A 107 -4.72 0.77 6.95
C GLY A 107 -3.51 -0.15 7.16
N TYR A 108 -3.28 -1.10 6.25
CA TYR A 108 -2.17 -2.04 6.36
C TYR A 108 -0.79 -1.38 6.24
N ILE A 109 -0.63 -0.38 5.36
CA ILE A 109 0.63 0.39 5.27
C ILE A 109 0.92 1.10 6.60
N LYS A 110 -0.12 1.71 7.19
CA LYS A 110 0.00 2.42 8.47
C LYS A 110 0.37 1.46 9.62
N ALA A 111 -0.31 0.33 9.72
CA ALA A 111 0.01 -0.71 10.71
C ALA A 111 1.46 -1.19 10.58
N MET A 112 1.90 -1.47 9.34
CA MET A 112 3.21 -2.04 9.05
C MET A 112 4.38 -1.06 9.25
N LEU A 113 4.22 0.19 8.84
CA LEU A 113 5.34 1.14 8.71
C LEU A 113 5.24 2.35 9.64
N GLU A 114 4.08 2.63 10.21
CA GLU A 114 3.86 3.85 11.00
C GLU A 114 3.46 3.58 12.46
N GLU A 115 2.79 2.45 12.75
CA GLU A 115 2.22 2.16 14.08
C GLU A 115 3.12 1.32 15.00
N VAL A 116 4.30 0.92 14.54
CA VAL A 116 5.23 0.06 15.30
C VAL A 116 5.72 0.71 16.64
N ASN A 117 5.38 1.97 16.95
CA ASN A 117 5.73 2.61 18.21
C ASN A 117 4.70 3.61 18.78
N SER A 118 3.49 3.16 19.13
CA SER A 118 2.59 3.96 19.99
C SER A 118 2.35 3.38 21.40
N HIS A 119 2.74 2.12 21.69
CA HIS A 119 2.43 1.48 22.97
C HIS A 119 3.59 0.76 23.70
N ALA A 120 4.82 0.77 23.18
CA ALA A 120 5.95 0.23 23.92
C ALA A 120 6.46 1.26 24.97
N LYS A 121 5.83 1.29 26.15
CA LYS A 121 6.49 1.86 27.33
C LYS A 121 7.73 1.01 27.63
N PRO A 122 8.89 1.59 27.95
CA PRO A 122 10.03 0.81 28.41
C PRO A 122 9.60 0.08 29.69
N ILE A 123 9.68 -1.26 29.65
CA ILE A 123 9.67 -2.08 30.86
C ILE A 123 11.02 -1.80 31.50
N ASN A 124 11.04 -0.76 32.34
CA ASN A 124 11.96 -0.46 33.45
C ASN A 124 11.99 1.07 33.65
N SER A 125 11.16 1.55 34.59
CA SER A 125 11.43 2.74 35.41
C SER A 125 11.72 2.27 36.83
#